data_AF-A0A920MCJ1-F1
#
_entry.id   AF-A0A920MCJ1-F1
#
_cell.length_a   1.000
_cell.length_b   1.000
_cell.length_c   1.000
_cell.angle_alpha   90.00
_cell.angle_beta   90.00
_cell.angle_gamma   90.00
#
_symmetry.space_group_name_H-M   'P 1'
#
loop_
_entity.id
_entity.type
_entity.pdbx_description
1 polymer ?
#
loop_
_entity_poly.entity_id
_entity_poly.type
_entity_poly.pdbx_seq_one_letter_code
_entity_poly.pdbx_strand_id
1 'polypeptide(L)' 'MIISVDSDVCFYPEEQVEFENLLKENGIKTSVKVINSTKGHDCFLLEPELFEKEFQNFI' A
#
# COMPACT_ATOMS: atom_id res chain seq x y z
N MET A 1 4.39 -7.02 2.77
CA MET A 1 3.24 -6.46 2.02
C MET A 1 3.39 -4.95 2.04
N ILE A 2 3.16 -4.29 0.91
CA ILE A 2 3.09 -2.83 0.78
C ILE A 2 1.63 -2.49 0.52
N ILE A 3 1.09 -1.51 1.25
CA ILE A 3 -0.24 -0.96 0.99
C ILE A 3 -0.04 0.46 0.46
N SER A 4 -0.63 0.75 -0.69
CA SER A 4 -0.62 2.05 -1.35
C SER A 4 -2.04 2.59 -1.43
N VAL A 5 -2.20 3.91 -1.48
CA VAL A 5 -3.49 4.55 -1.76
C VAL A 5 -3.39 5.28 -3.10
N ASP A 6 -4.36 5.07 -3.99
CA ASP A 6 -4.34 5.61 -5.37
C ASP A 6 -4.29 7.15 -5.45
N SER A 7 -4.81 7.84 -4.43
CA SER A 7 -4.81 9.29 -4.31
C SER A 7 -3.73 9.86 -3.39
N ASP A 8 -2.79 9.04 -2.90
CA ASP A 8 -1.71 9.52 -2.05
C ASP A 8 -0.75 10.43 -2.84
N VAL A 9 -0.41 11.58 -2.25
CA VAL A 9 0.51 12.59 -2.80
C VAL A 9 1.72 12.84 -1.89
N CYS A 10 1.77 12.17 -0.74
CA CYS A 10 2.94 12.10 0.14
C CYS A 10 3.80 10.88 -0.19
N PHE A 11 3.16 9.80 -0.64
CA PHE A 11 3.78 8.54 -1.06
C PHE A 11 3.08 8.02 -2.32
N TYR A 12 3.60 8.39 -3.49
CA TYR A 12 2.89 8.13 -4.74
C TYR A 12 2.79 6.62 -5.06
N PRO A 13 1.70 6.15 -5.69
CA PRO A 13 1.55 4.74 -6.06
C PRO A 13 2.70 4.16 -6.89
N GLU A 14 3.23 4.96 -7.82
CA GLU A 14 4.40 4.58 -8.62
C GLU A 14 5.65 4.32 -7.78
N GLU A 15 5.90 5.13 -6.74
CA GLU A 15 7.03 4.97 -5.82
C GLU A 15 6.89 3.68 -5.01
N GLN A 16 5.66 3.28 -4.68
CA GLN A 16 5.39 2.01 -3.98
C GLN A 16 5.67 0.79 -4.88
N VAL A 17 5.40 0.89 -6.19
CA VAL A 17 5.75 -0.16 -7.16
C VAL A 17 7.27 -0.25 -7.34
N GLU A 18 7.96 0.88 -7.43
CA GLU A 18 9.43 0.92 -7.48
C GLU A 18 10.04 0.28 -6.23
N PHE A 19 9.51 0.60 -5.05
CA PHE A 19 9.95 0.00 -3.80
C PHE A 19 9.72 -1.53 -3.76
N GLU A 20 8.58 -2.00 -4.27
CA GLU A 20 8.31 -3.44 -4.39
C GLU A 20 9.35 -4.14 -5.27
N ASN A 21 9.70 -3.53 -6.42
CA ASN A 21 10.70 -4.08 -7.33
C ASN A 21 12.07 -4.18 -6.66
N LEU A 22 12.51 -3.13 -5.96
CA LEU A 22 13.76 -3.13 -5.22
C LEU A 22 13.82 -4.26 -4.18
N LEU A 23 12.72 -4.48 -3.45
CA LEU A 23 12.64 -5.57 -2.47
C LEU A 23 12.70 -6.95 -3.16
N LYS A 24 11.96 -7.13 -4.26
CA LYS A 24 11.96 -8.38 -5.04
C LYS A 24 13.35 -8.70 -5.61
N GLU A 25 14.06 -7.71 -6.13
CA GLU A 25 15.43 -7.85 -6.64
C GLU A 25 16.40 -8.35 -5.56
N ASN A 26 16.16 -7.98 -4.30
CA ASN A 26 16.94 -8.43 -3.15
C ASN A 26 16.42 -9.75 -2.53
N GLY A 27 15.56 -10.47 -3.25
CA GLY A 27 15.02 -11.76 -2.83
C GLY A 27 13.96 -11.68 -1.71
N ILE A 28 13.44 -10.48 -1.42
CA ILE A 28 12.42 -10.27 -0.39
C ILE A 28 11.05 -10.50 -1.01
N LYS A 29 10.35 -11.54 -0.53
CA LYS A 29 8.97 -11.85 -0.96
C LYS A 29 8.04 -10.71 -0.56
N THR A 30 7.66 -9.89 -1.54
CA THR A 30 6.84 -8.69 -1.35
C THR A 30 5.68 -8.67 -2.35
N SER A 31 4.55 -8.09 -1.92
CA SER A 31 3.36 -7.84 -2.73
C SER A 31 2.84 -6.42 -2.44
N VAL A 32 2.36 -5.72 -3.47
CA VAL A 32 1.65 -4.43 -3.35
C VAL A 32 0.12 -4.63 -3.41
N LYS A 33 -0.59 -3.89 -2.57
CA LYS A 33 -2.05 -3.72 -2.61
C LYS A 33 -2.39 -2.25 -2.70
N VAL A 34 -3.23 -1.87 -3.67
CA VAL A 34 -3.69 -0.50 -3.85
C VAL A 34 -5.11 -0.39 -3.30
N ILE A 35 -5.30 0.54 -2.38
CA ILE A 35 -6.60 0.95 -1.83
C ILE A 35 -7.09 2.15 -2.64
N ASN A 36 -8.34 2.10 -3.07
CA ASN A 36 -8.99 3.23 -3.70
C ASN A 36 -9.65 4.11 -2.64
N SER A 37 -9.19 5.36 -2.52
CA SER A 37 -9.78 6.35 -1.61
C SER A 37 -9.58 7.75 -2.16
N THR A 38 -10.35 8.71 -1.67
CA THR A 38 -10.16 10.15 -1.96
C THR A 38 -9.44 10.90 -0.84
N LYS A 39 -9.07 10.20 0.25
CA LYS A 39 -8.44 10.78 1.45
C LYS A 39 -6.92 10.85 1.37
N GLY A 40 -6.33 10.35 0.27
CA GLY A 40 -4.89 10.32 0.07
C GLY A 40 -4.18 9.63 1.21
N HIS A 41 -3.09 10.25 1.68
CA HIS A 41 -2.25 9.70 2.75
C HIS A 41 -3.03 9.34 4.01
N ASP A 42 -3.91 10.21 4.48
CA ASP A 42 -4.60 10.03 5.77
C ASP A 42 -5.72 8.96 5.73
N CYS A 43 -5.94 8.31 4.57
CA CYS A 43 -6.91 7.24 4.41
C CYS A 43 -6.78 6.14 5.48
N PHE A 44 -5.55 5.76 5.87
CA PHE A 44 -5.35 4.72 6.89
C PHE A 44 -5.81 5.12 8.30
N LEU A 45 -5.98 6.42 8.57
CA LEU A 45 -6.54 6.93 9.83
C LEU A 45 -8.05 7.14 9.74
N LEU A 46 -8.53 7.57 8.58
CA LEU A 46 -9.90 8.02 8.38
C LEU A 46 -10.86 6.90 7.95
N GLU A 47 -10.35 5.88 7.26
CA GLU A 47 -11.12 4.78 6.66
C GLU A 47 -10.46 3.41 6.98
N PRO A 48 -10.25 3.07 8.28
CA PRO A 48 -9.55 1.85 8.69
C PRO A 48 -10.20 0.55 8.17
N GLU A 49 -11.51 0.57 7.92
CA GLU A 49 -12.27 -0.55 7.36
C GLU A 49 -11.76 -0.99 5.98
N LEU A 50 -11.13 -0.08 5.21
CA LEU A 50 -10.54 -0.42 3.91
C LEU A 50 -9.27 -1.29 4.05
N PHE A 51 -8.66 -1.30 5.24
CA PHE A 51 -7.40 -1.99 5.52
C PHE A 51 -7.59 -3.32 6.27
N GLU A 52 -8.72 -3.49 6.96
CA GLU A 52 -8.99 -4.69 7.78
C GLU A 52 -8.81 -6.00 7.00
N LYS A 53 -9.37 -6.07 5.79
CA LYS A 53 -9.29 -7.25 4.93
C LYS A 53 -7.84 -7.57 4.54
N GLU A 54 -7.04 -6.55 4.23
CA GLU A 54 -5.66 -6.74 3.81
C GLU A 54 -4.77 -7.17 4.99
N PHE A 55 -5.03 -6.66 6.20
CA PHE A 55 -4.33 -7.11 7.40
C PHE A 55 -4.67 -8.56 7.78
N GLN A 56 -5.94 -8.97 7.68
CA GLN A 56 -6.33 -10.37 7.93
C GLN A 56 -5.67 -11.36 6.97
N ASN A 57 -5.42 -10.98 5.72
CA ASN A 57 -4.74 -11.83 4.74
C ASN A 57 -3.22 -11.92 4.96
N PHE A 58 -2.65 -11.05 5.80
CA PHE A 58 -1.21 -10.94 5.99
C PHE A 58 -0.70 -11.65 7.26
N ILE A 59 -1.51 -11.69 8.32
CA ILE A 59 -1.21 -12.39 9.59
C ILE A 59 -1.51 -13.88 9.45
#